data_AF-A0A0C5G8V4-F1
#
_entry.id   AF-A0A0C5G8V4-F1
#
_cell.length_a   1.000
_cell.length_b   1.000
_cell.length_c   1.000
_cell.angle_alpha   90.00
_cell.angle_beta   90.00
_cell.angle_gamma   90.00
#
_symmetry.space_group_name_H-M   'P 1'
#
loop_
_entity.id
_entity.type
_entity.pdbx_description
1 polymer ?
#
loop_
_entity_poly.entity_id
_entity_poly.type
_entity_poly.pdbx_seq_one_letter_code
_entity_poly.pdbx_strand_id
1 'polypeptide(L)'
;MSGGWKGSTRRRRLPPNWASEIRPAAHARNPDHICHLCGQPGGDYLDHKTPGDDHSLDNLDWAHDRVPPHCHRYKSSREGNSARSGRRRPPESHPGLR
;
A
#
# COMPACT_ATOMS: atom_id res chain seq x y z
N MET A 1 21.69 2.95 1.19
CA MET A 1 20.23 2.76 1.20
C MET A 1 19.69 3.01 -0.21
N SER A 2 19.17 1.99 -0.89
CA SER A 2 18.67 2.04 -2.27
C SER A 2 17.41 2.91 -2.37
N GLY A 3 17.58 4.12 -2.91
CA GLY A 3 16.66 5.25 -2.73
C GLY A 3 15.60 5.38 -3.82
N GLY A 4 14.55 4.55 -3.77
CA GLY A 4 13.25 4.90 -4.36
C GLY A 4 12.46 5.92 -3.51
N TRP A 5 12.94 6.21 -2.30
CA TRP A 5 12.31 7.12 -1.34
C TRP A 5 12.92 8.53 -1.35
N LYS A 6 14.15 8.68 -1.85
CA LYS A 6 14.84 9.98 -1.94
C LYS A 6 14.12 10.84 -2.97
N GLY A 7 13.39 11.86 -2.50
CA GLY A 7 12.55 12.73 -3.33
C GLY A 7 11.06 12.39 -3.37
N SER A 8 10.61 11.35 -2.64
CA SER A 8 9.19 11.03 -2.54
C SER A 8 8.41 12.17 -1.89
N THR A 9 7.45 12.75 -2.63
CA THR A 9 6.54 13.79 -2.12
C THR A 9 5.31 13.21 -1.44
N ARG A 10 5.22 11.88 -1.27
CA ARG A 10 4.02 11.23 -0.71
C ARG A 10 3.63 11.76 0.66
N ARG A 11 4.61 12.06 1.51
CA ARG A 11 4.37 12.68 2.83
C ARG A 11 3.75 14.08 2.72
N ARG A 12 4.01 14.83 1.64
CA ARG A 12 3.46 16.17 1.40
C ARG A 12 1.99 16.14 0.95
N ARG A 13 1.49 14.98 0.51
CA ARG A 13 0.09 14.79 0.10
C ARG A 13 -0.83 14.41 1.26
N LEU A 14 -0.25 14.19 2.45
CA LEU A 14 -1.03 13.92 3.66
C LEU A 14 -1.82 15.18 4.04
N PRO A 15 -3.07 15.05 4.51
CA PRO A 15 -3.83 16.16 5.07
C PRO A 15 -3.09 16.78 6.27
N PRO A 16 -3.24 18.10 6.53
CA PRO A 16 -2.61 18.77 7.67
C PRO A 16 -2.97 18.14 9.03
N ASN A 17 -4.21 17.65 9.15
CA ASN A 17 -4.74 17.00 10.36
C ASN A 17 -4.49 15.48 10.41
N TRP A 18 -3.62 14.94 9.55
CA TRP A 18 -3.32 13.51 9.49
C TRP A 18 -2.90 12.93 10.84
N ALA A 19 -1.93 13.57 11.49
CA ALA A 19 -1.36 13.06 12.73
C ALA A 19 -2.22 13.38 13.95
N SER A 20 -2.98 14.48 13.93
CA SER A 20 -3.77 14.96 15.07
C SER A 20 -5.16 14.34 15.14
N GLU A 21 -5.79 14.05 14.01
CA GLU A 21 -7.21 13.68 13.96
C GLU A 21 -7.43 12.38 13.18
N ILE A 22 -7.03 12.34 11.91
CA ILE A 22 -7.40 11.24 10.99
C ILE A 22 -6.81 9.91 11.47
N ARG A 23 -5.51 9.88 11.75
CA ARG A 23 -4.82 8.65 12.16
C ARG A 23 -5.32 8.13 13.53
N PRO A 24 -5.42 8.97 14.59
CA PRO A 24 -6.03 8.53 15.84
C PRO A 24 -7.48 8.06 15.69
N ALA A 25 -8.30 8.75 14.90
CA ALA A 25 -9.68 8.35 14.65
C ALA A 25 -9.78 7.01 13.91
N ALA A 26 -8.91 6.77 12.92
CA ALA A 26 -8.84 5.48 12.23
C ALA A 26 -8.44 4.34 13.18
N HIS A 27 -7.47 4.58 14.08
CA HIS A 27 -7.11 3.61 15.12
C HIS A 27 -8.31 3.29 16.03
N ALA A 28 -9.08 4.30 16.44
CA ALA A 28 -10.22 4.13 17.33
C ALA A 28 -11.40 3.33 16.73
N ARG A 29 -11.53 3.30 15.39
CA ARG A 29 -12.60 2.54 14.71
C ARG A 29 -12.41 1.03 14.77
N ASN A 30 -11.17 0.57 14.89
CA ASN A 30 -10.81 -0.84 14.89
C ASN A 30 -9.73 -1.07 15.96
N PRO A 31 -10.11 -1.03 17.25
CA PRO A 31 -9.18 -1.10 18.38
C PRO A 31 -8.50 -2.47 18.50
N ASP A 32 -9.12 -3.54 17.97
CA ASP A 32 -8.54 -4.89 17.96
C ASP A 32 -7.52 -5.10 16.83
N HIS A 33 -7.31 -4.06 16.01
CA HIS A 33 -6.42 -4.06 14.86
C HIS A 33 -6.73 -5.23 13.90
N ILE A 34 -8.01 -5.49 13.64
CA ILE A 34 -8.43 -6.54 12.71
C ILE A 34 -7.99 -6.17 11.30
N CYS A 35 -7.22 -7.03 10.66
CA CYS A 35 -6.73 -6.79 9.31
C CYS A 35 -7.89 -6.79 8.30
N HIS A 36 -8.08 -5.70 7.55
CA HIS A 36 -9.17 -5.60 6.56
C HIS A 36 -9.02 -6.55 5.37
N LEU A 37 -7.82 -7.08 5.15
CA LEU A 37 -7.51 -7.98 4.02
C LEU A 37 -7.76 -9.46 4.34
N CYS A 38 -7.56 -9.90 5.58
CA CYS A 38 -7.69 -11.31 5.96
C CYS A 38 -8.63 -11.56 7.15
N GLY A 39 -9.13 -10.52 7.81
CA GLY A 39 -10.05 -10.60 8.95
C GLY A 39 -9.43 -11.10 10.25
N GLN A 40 -8.11 -11.27 10.32
CA GLN A 40 -7.42 -11.72 11.53
C GLN A 40 -6.88 -10.54 12.35
N PRO A 41 -6.86 -10.63 13.69
CA PRO A 41 -6.32 -9.57 14.56
C PRO A 41 -4.82 -9.36 14.37
N GLY A 42 -4.30 -8.28 14.96
CA GLY A 42 -2.86 -8.04 15.05
C GLY A 42 -2.26 -7.27 13.87
N GLY A 43 -3.05 -6.46 13.17
CA GLY A 43 -2.52 -5.51 12.19
C GLY A 43 -1.50 -4.55 12.81
N ASP A 44 -0.40 -4.34 12.11
CA ASP A 44 0.75 -3.53 12.56
C ASP A 44 0.95 -2.26 11.71
N TYR A 45 0.12 -2.06 10.70
CA TYR A 45 0.20 -0.94 9.78
C TYR A 45 -1.18 -0.42 9.38
N LEU A 46 -1.32 0.90 9.29
CA LEU A 46 -2.54 1.55 8.80
C LEU A 46 -2.47 1.67 7.26
N ASP A 47 -3.35 0.95 6.58
CA ASP A 47 -3.42 0.81 5.13
C ASP A 47 -4.64 1.55 4.55
N HIS A 48 -4.53 1.97 3.29
CA HIS A 48 -5.65 2.51 2.53
C HIS A 48 -6.36 1.38 1.79
N LYS A 49 -7.61 1.04 2.10
CA LYS A 49 -8.39 -0.03 1.43
C LYS A 49 -8.35 0.09 -0.09
N THR A 50 -8.58 1.30 -0.59
CA THR A 50 -8.42 1.70 -2.00
C THR A 50 -7.18 2.58 -2.14
N PRO A 51 -6.24 2.27 -3.04
CA PRO A 51 -5.02 3.06 -3.21
C PRO A 51 -5.34 4.45 -3.76
N GLY A 52 -4.63 5.46 -3.29
CA GLY A 52 -4.82 6.84 -3.71
C GLY A 52 -4.46 7.84 -2.62
N ASP A 53 -5.02 9.03 -2.71
CA ASP A 53 -4.91 10.10 -1.70
C ASP A 53 -6.26 10.34 -1.00
N ASP A 54 -7.16 9.35 -0.98
CA ASP A 54 -8.38 9.36 -0.16
C ASP A 54 -8.02 8.90 1.26
N HIS A 55 -7.92 9.86 2.17
CA HIS A 55 -7.58 9.66 3.58
C HIS A 55 -8.84 9.67 4.46
N SER A 56 -10.03 9.43 3.89
CA SER A 56 -11.26 9.28 4.66
C SER A 56 -11.15 8.09 5.61
N LEU A 57 -11.86 8.17 6.74
CA LEU A 57 -11.82 7.11 7.74
C LEU A 57 -12.30 5.77 7.16
N ASP A 58 -13.24 5.77 6.21
CA ASP A 58 -13.78 4.55 5.60
C ASP A 58 -12.76 3.83 4.72
N ASN A 59 -11.84 4.60 4.14
CA ASN A 59 -10.76 4.07 3.33
C ASN A 59 -9.53 3.65 4.16
N LEU A 60 -9.49 3.90 5.48
CA LEU A 60 -8.35 3.56 6.33
C LEU A 60 -8.66 2.40 7.26
N ASP A 61 -7.76 1.42 7.33
CA ASP A 61 -7.90 0.30 8.25
C ASP A 61 -6.59 -0.43 8.51
N TRP A 62 -6.59 -1.33 9.49
CA TRP A 62 -5.41 -2.09 9.84
C TRP A 62 -5.09 -3.17 8.82
N ALA A 63 -3.80 -3.41 8.59
CA ALA A 63 -3.30 -4.51 7.79
C ALA A 63 -1.99 -5.07 8.39
N HIS A 64 -1.71 -6.32 8.07
CA HIS A 64 -0.44 -6.96 8.38
C HIS A 64 0.64 -6.55 7.35
N ASP A 65 1.65 -5.79 7.76
CA ASP A 65 2.81 -5.41 6.96
C ASP A 65 4.05 -6.24 7.33
N ARG A 66 4.54 -6.10 8.57
CA ARG A 66 5.74 -6.81 9.04
C ARG A 66 5.43 -8.12 9.72
N VAL A 67 4.20 -8.32 10.17
CA VAL A 67 3.76 -9.59 10.75
C VAL A 67 3.14 -10.49 9.68
N PRO A 68 3.29 -11.82 9.78
CA PRO A 68 2.56 -12.74 8.91
C PRO A 68 1.04 -12.51 8.99
N PRO A 69 0.31 -12.65 7.88
CA PRO A 69 0.78 -13.13 6.59
C PRO A 69 1.23 -12.00 5.64
N HIS A 70 1.61 -10.80 6.10
CA HIS A 70 2.12 -9.70 5.26
C HIS A 70 1.14 -9.22 4.18
N CYS A 71 -0.17 -9.22 4.47
CA CYS A 71 -1.24 -8.82 3.54
C CYS A 71 -0.97 -7.50 2.82
N HIS A 72 -0.52 -6.47 3.56
CA HIS A 72 -0.25 -5.14 2.99
C HIS A 72 0.86 -5.19 1.93
N ARG A 73 1.92 -5.97 2.16
CA ARG A 73 3.03 -6.10 1.21
C ARG A 73 2.59 -6.79 -0.08
N TYR A 74 1.76 -7.83 0.02
CA TYR A 74 1.18 -8.50 -1.15
C TYR A 74 0.29 -7.56 -1.94
N LYS A 75 -0.60 -6.82 -1.26
CA LYS A 75 -1.45 -5.83 -1.88
C LYS A 75 -0.65 -4.73 -2.59
N SER A 76 0.29 -4.10 -1.89
CA SER A 76 1.12 -3.02 -2.44
C SER A 76 1.95 -3.48 -3.64
N SER A 77 2.46 -4.71 -3.63
CA SER A 77 3.13 -5.31 -4.78
C SER A 77 2.20 -5.44 -5.99
N ARG A 78 0.97 -5.92 -5.78
CA ARG A 78 -0.05 -6.03 -6.84
C ARG A 78 -0.39 -4.66 -7.43
N GLU A 79 -0.65 -3.67 -6.57
CA GLU A 79 -0.97 -2.30 -7.00
C GLU A 79 0.18 -1.65 -7.77
N GLY A 80 1.41 -1.79 -7.26
CA GLY A 80 2.61 -1.27 -7.92
C GLY A 80 2.86 -1.91 -9.29
N ASN A 81 2.55 -3.21 -9.44
CA ASN A 81 2.63 -3.88 -10.73
C ASN A 81 1.51 -3.43 -11.68
N SER A 82 0.28 -3.27 -11.19
CA SER A 82 -0.85 -2.76 -11.99
C SER A 82 -0.65 -1.31 -12.45
N ALA A 83 0.03 -0.47 -11.66
CA ALA A 83 0.31 0.92 -12.01
C ALA A 83 1.42 1.07 -13.07
N ARG A 84 2.21 0.03 -13.33
CA ARG A 84 3.26 0.08 -14.37
C ARG A 84 2.62 -0.18 -15.73
N SER A 85 2.80 0.77 -16.66
CA SER A 85 2.56 0.49 -18.08
C SER A 85 3.44 -0.70 -18.50
N GLY A 86 2.81 -1.78 -18.98
CA GLY A 86 3.52 -3.00 -19.35
C GLY A 86 4.64 -2.70 -20.35
N ARG A 87 5.90 -2.84 -19.92
CA ARG A 87 7.04 -2.84 -20.84
C ARG A 87 7.02 -4.18 -21.58
N ARG A 88 6.49 -4.21 -22.80
CA ARG A 88 6.70 -5.36 -23.69
C ARG A 88 8.19 -5.42 -24.02
N ARG A 89 8.84 -6.53 -23.67
CA ARG A 89 10.16 -6.85 -24.22
C ARG A 89 10.02 -6.87 -25.75
N PRO A 90 10.92 -6.23 -26.50
CA PRO A 90 10.95 -6.41 -27.95
C PRO A 90 10.99 -7.91 -28.28
N PRO A 91 10.33 -8.36 -29.35
CA PRO A 91 10.45 -9.74 -29.79
C PRO A 91 11.93 -10.07 -30.03
N GLU A 92 12.39 -11.19 -29.48
CA GLU A 92 13.75 -11.67 -29.74
C GLU A 92 13.81 -12.23 -31.15
N SER A 93 14.84 -11.89 -31.91
CA SER A 93 15.09 -12.55 -33.19
C SER A 93 15.35 -14.03 -32.95
N HIS A 94 14.47 -14.89 -33.46
CA HIS A 94 14.67 -16.32 -33.38
C HIS A 94 15.98 -16.70 -34.10
N PRO A 95 16.89 -17.48 -33.47
CA PRO A 95 18.20 -17.80 -34.03
C PRO A 95 18.16 -18.60 -35.34
N GLY A 96 17.00 -19.14 -35.71
CA GLY A 96 16.77 -19.89 -36.96
C GLY A 96 16.08 -19.09 -38.08
N LEU A 97 15.69 -17.83 -37.85
CA LEU A 97 15.15 -16.95 -38.88
C LEU A 97 16.28 -16.02 -39.36
N ARG A 98 17.08 -16.50 -40.32
CA ARG A 98 17.96 -15.68 -41.16
C ARG A 98 17.31 -15.47 -42.51
#